data_AF-A0A6N9H7N4-F1
#
_entry.id   AF-A0A6N9H7N4-F1
#
_cell.length_a   1.000
_cell.length_b   1.000
_cell.length_c   1.000
_cell.angle_alpha   90.00
_cell.angle_beta   90.00
_cell.angle_gamma   90.00
#
_symmetry.space_group_name_H-M   'P 1'
#
loop_
_entity.id
_entity.type
_entity.pdbx_description
1 polymer ?
#
loop_
_entity_poly.entity_id
_entity_poly.type
_entity_poly.pdbx_seq_one_letter_code
_entity_poly.pdbx_strand_id
1 'polypeptide(L)' 'MTRLSARERDELPDSAFAFPRERKEPLIDARHVRDALTRFDQVEGVSDAERDEAWRRILDAAQRFGVHVSESSWRELGRD' A
#
# COMPACT_ATOMS: atom_id res chain seq x y z
N MET A 1 1.07 11.73 -13.50
CA MET A 1 1.46 11.16 -12.19
C MET A 1 2.47 12.10 -11.55
N THR A 2 2.16 12.76 -10.43
CA THR A 2 3.23 13.27 -9.56
C THR A 2 3.76 12.08 -8.78
N ARG A 3 4.80 11.46 -9.33
CA ARG A 3 5.60 10.42 -8.69
C ARG A 3 6.45 11.12 -7.62
N LEU A 4 6.50 10.59 -6.41
CA LEU A 4 7.48 11.05 -5.41
C LEU A 4 8.87 11.01 -6.05
N SER A 5 9.64 12.08 -5.90
CA SER A 5 11.06 12.05 -6.22
C SER A 5 11.77 11.04 -5.32
N ALA A 6 12.94 10.55 -5.75
CA ALA A 6 13.73 9.62 -4.94
C ALA A 6 14.04 10.20 -3.56
N ARG A 7 14.38 11.50 -3.50
CA ARG A 7 14.67 12.20 -2.26
C ARG A 7 13.47 12.27 -1.32
N GLU A 8 12.30 12.67 -1.83
CA GLU A 8 11.06 12.70 -1.01
C GLU A 8 10.75 11.30 -0.49
N ARG A 9 10.97 10.26 -1.30
CA ARG A 9 10.77 8.88 -0.87
C ARG A 9 11.75 8.44 0.21
N ASP A 10 13.00 8.88 0.17
CA ASP A 10 14.03 8.52 1.16
C ASP A 10 13.79 9.20 2.51
N GLU A 11 13.18 10.39 2.52
CA GLU A 11 12.82 11.13 3.74
C GLU A 11 11.58 10.55 4.45
N LEU A 12 10.82 9.66 3.80
CA LEU A 12 9.65 9.03 4.41
C LEU A 12 10.03 8.00 5.50
N PRO A 13 9.34 8.01 6.65
CA PRO A 13 9.50 6.97 7.65
C PRO A 13 8.96 5.63 7.12
N ASP A 14 9.46 4.53 7.69
CA ASP A 14 9.04 3.17 7.35
C ASP A 14 7.53 2.95 7.50
N SER A 15 6.89 3.65 8.45
CA SER A 15 5.44 3.62 8.65
C SER A 15 4.62 4.22 7.51
N ALA A 16 5.26 4.93 6.58
CA ALA A 16 4.61 5.48 5.39
C ALA A 16 4.49 4.46 4.25
N PHE A 17 4.95 3.21 4.41
CA PHE A 17 4.94 2.18 3.38
C PHE A 17 4.07 0.99 3.79
N ALA A 18 3.35 0.39 2.84
CA ALA A 18 2.65 -0.87 3.11
C ALA A 18 3.65 -2.01 3.38
N PHE A 19 4.78 -1.99 2.66
CA PHE A 19 5.92 -2.91 2.80
C PHE A 19 7.17 -2.12 3.23
N PRO A 20 7.38 -1.91 4.55
CA PRO A 20 8.45 -1.03 5.04
C PRO A 20 9.86 -1.51 4.71
N ARG A 21 10.12 -2.82 4.81
CA ARG A 21 11.44 -3.40 4.55
C ARG A 21 11.86 -3.20 3.09
N GLU A 22 10.92 -3.33 2.18
CA GLU A 22 11.13 -3.18 0.74
C GLU A 22 10.93 -1.72 0.28
N ARG A 23 10.44 -0.84 1.16
CA ARG A 23 10.02 0.55 0.85
C ARG A 23 9.10 0.61 -0.38
N LYS A 24 8.18 -0.34 -0.49
CA LYS A 24 7.17 -0.43 -1.57
C LYS A 24 5.82 0.07 -1.09
N GLU A 25 5.00 0.55 -2.03
CA GLU A 25 3.66 1.05 -1.77
C GLU A 25 3.62 2.16 -0.70
N PRO A 26 4.17 3.36 -0.99
CA PRO A 26 3.98 4.50 -0.09
C PRO A 26 2.48 4.79 0.07
N LEU A 27 2.06 5.14 1.28
CA LEU A 27 0.67 5.36 1.73
C LEU A 27 0.52 6.78 2.29
N ILE A 28 0.88 7.79 1.50
CA ILE A 28 0.96 9.18 1.98
C ILE A 28 -0.25 10.05 1.62
N ASP A 29 -1.09 9.58 0.70
CA ASP A 29 -2.33 10.24 0.31
C ASP A 29 -3.36 9.24 -0.26
N ALA A 30 -4.58 9.70 -0.51
CA ALA A 30 -5.67 8.86 -1.03
C ALA A 30 -5.36 8.23 -2.40
N ARG A 31 -4.53 8.87 -3.23
CA ARG A 31 -4.17 8.34 -4.55
C ARG A 31 -3.17 7.19 -4.40
N HIS A 32 -2.17 7.36 -3.55
CA HIS A 32 -1.20 6.34 -3.19
C HIS A 32 -1.87 5.10 -2.60
N VAL A 33 -2.89 5.25 -1.75
CA VAL A 33 -3.68 4.12 -1.24
C VAL A 33 -4.41 3.38 -2.35
N ARG A 34 -5.10 4.09 -3.27
CA ARG A 34 -5.79 3.46 -4.41
C ARG A 34 -4.83 2.74 -5.35
N ASP A 35 -3.67 3.33 -5.59
CA ASP A 35 -2.60 2.71 -6.38
C ASP A 35 -2.12 1.42 -5.71
N ALA A 36 -1.92 1.44 -4.38
CA ALA A 36 -1.50 0.27 -3.62
C ALA A 36 -2.52 -0.87 -3.63
N LEU A 37 -3.82 -0.55 -3.56
CA LEU A 37 -4.90 -1.53 -3.74
C LEU A 37 -4.86 -2.17 -5.13
N THR A 38 -4.71 -1.34 -6.17
CA THR A 38 -4.73 -1.79 -7.58
C THR A 38 -3.56 -2.71 -7.93
N ARG A 39 -2.37 -2.48 -7.34
CA ARG A 39 -1.14 -3.23 -7.69
C ARG A 39 -0.66 -4.17 -6.59
N PHE A 40 -1.52 -4.46 -5.61
CA PHE A 40 -1.14 -5.24 -4.43
C PHE A 40 -0.61 -6.63 -4.79
N ASP A 41 -1.26 -7.29 -5.75
CA ASP A 41 -0.90 -8.61 -6.27
C ASP A 41 0.41 -8.62 -7.06
N GLN A 42 0.78 -7.48 -7.66
CA GLN A 42 2.02 -7.28 -8.40
C GLN A 42 3.25 -7.11 -7.50
N VAL A 43 3.07 -7.03 -6.18
CA VAL A 43 4.20 -6.92 -5.24
C VAL A 43 4.89 -8.27 -5.07
N GLU A 44 6.06 -8.39 -5.71
CA GLU A 44 6.92 -9.57 -5.64
C GLU A 44 7.96 -9.49 -4.50
N GLY A 45 8.53 -10.64 -4.15
CA GLY A 45 9.63 -10.73 -3.18
C GLY A 45 9.21 -10.56 -1.71
N VAL A 46 7.92 -10.71 -1.42
CA VAL A 46 7.35 -10.61 -0.07
C VAL A 46 6.62 -11.91 0.28
N SER A 47 6.60 -12.23 1.57
CA SER A 47 5.86 -13.36 2.14
C SER A 47 4.37 -13.05 2.29
N ASP A 48 3.54 -14.08 2.46
CA ASP A 48 2.12 -13.90 2.76
C ASP A 48 1.89 -13.18 4.09
N ALA A 49 2.77 -13.39 5.09
CA ALA A 49 2.71 -12.65 6.35
C ALA A 49 2.99 -11.14 6.15
N GLU A 50 3.92 -10.81 5.26
CA GLU A 50 4.17 -9.41 4.88
C GLU A 50 2.99 -8.81 4.10
N ARG A 51 2.31 -9.61 3.26
CA ARG A 51 1.05 -9.19 2.62
C ARG A 51 -0.07 -8.96 3.63
N ASP A 52 -0.26 -9.85 4.60
CA ASP A 52 -1.28 -9.69 5.64
C ASP A 52 -1.06 -8.42 6.47
N GLU A 53 0.20 -8.09 6.76
CA GLU A 53 0.56 -6.85 7.42
C GLU A 53 0.37 -5.62 6.52
N ALA A 54 0.80 -5.69 5.26
CA ALA A 54 0.62 -4.61 4.29
C ALA A 54 -0.86 -4.28 4.07
N TRP A 55 -1.71 -5.31 3.99
CA TRP A 55 -3.16 -5.15 3.88
C TRP A 55 -3.73 -4.34 5.05
N ARG A 56 -3.34 -4.66 6.29
CA ARG A 56 -3.76 -3.91 7.49
C ARG A 56 -3.34 -2.44 7.42
N ARG A 57 -2.11 -2.15 6.99
CA ARG A 57 -1.62 -0.77 6.81
C ARG A 57 -2.39 -0.01 5.74
N ILE A 58 -2.73 -0.68 4.64
CA ILE A 58 -3.52 -0.09 3.56
C ILE A 58 -4.92 0.24 4.04
N LEU A 59 -5.58 -0.63 4.80
CA LEU A 59 -6.89 -0.36 5.38
C LEU A 59 -6.87 0.82 6.35
N ASP A 60 -5.86 0.90 7.22
CA ASP A 60 -5.67 2.04 8.14
C ASP A 60 -5.47 3.35 7.37
N ALA A 61 -4.63 3.33 6.33
CA ALA A 61 -4.42 4.49 5.46
C ALA A 61 -5.68 4.84 4.67
N ALA A 62 -6.43 3.86 4.19
CA ALA A 62 -7.69 4.06 3.48
C ALA A 62 -8.72 4.77 4.36
N GLN A 63 -8.86 4.33 5.62
CA GLN A 63 -9.70 5.02 6.60
C GLN A 63 -9.24 6.46 6.81
N ARG A 64 -7.94 6.68 7.02
CA ARG A 64 -7.36 8.02 7.24
C ARG A 64 -7.59 8.97 6.06
N PHE A 65 -7.50 8.47 4.83
CA PHE A 65 -7.59 9.28 3.62
C PHE A 65 -8.96 9.24 2.93
N GLY A 66 -9.96 8.59 3.54
CA GLY A 66 -11.32 8.51 2.99
C GLY A 66 -11.42 7.68 1.71
N VAL A 67 -10.60 6.64 1.57
CA VAL A 67 -10.71 5.65 0.49
C VAL A 67 -11.60 4.51 0.96
N HIS A 68 -12.65 4.22 0.20
CA HIS A 68 -13.50 3.07 0.48
C HIS A 68 -12.85 1.80 -0.08
N VAL A 69 -12.84 0.74 0.73
CA VAL A 69 -12.36 -0.60 0.37
C VAL A 69 -13.47 -1.57 0.71
N SER A 70 -13.93 -2.35 -0.27
CA SER A 70 -15.03 -3.31 -0.12
C SER A 70 -14.55 -4.71 0.21
N GLU A 71 -13.31 -5.01 -0.15
CA GLU A 71 -12.66 -6.30 0.03
C GLU A 71 -12.34 -6.52 1.51
N SER A 72 -12.59 -7.74 1.99
CA SER A 72 -12.25 -8.12 3.36
C SER A 72 -10.81 -8.64 3.45
N SER A 73 -10.27 -9.14 2.34
CA SER A 73 -8.92 -9.71 2.25
C SER A 73 -8.23 -9.27 0.97
N TRP A 74 -6.91 -9.07 1.02
CA TRP A 74 -6.09 -8.87 -0.17
C TRP A 74 -6.18 -10.03 -1.17
N ARG A 75 -6.62 -11.23 -0.75
CA ARG A 75 -6.84 -12.40 -1.62
C ARG A 75 -8.10 -12.29 -2.51
N GLU A 76 -8.93 -11.28 -2.25
CA GLU A 76 -10.10 -10.94 -3.06
C GLU A 76 -9.74 -9.94 -4.17
N LEU A 77 -8.61 -9.24 -4.06
CA LEU A 77 -8.11 -8.35 -5.09
C LEU A 77 -7.79 -9.15 -6.37
N GLY A 78 -8.25 -8.66 -7.52
CA GLY A 78 -8.01 -9.28 -8.83
C GLY A 78 -8.95 -10.44 -9.18
N ARG A 79 -10.01 -10.67 -8.40
CA ARG A 79 -11.10 -11.57 -8.76
C ARG A 79 -12.21 -10.81 -9.50
N ASP A 80 -11.92 -10.35 -10.72
CA ASP A 80 -12.90 -9.88 -11.69
C ASP A 80 -12.92 -10.79 -12.93
#